data_AF-A0AAE4MED0-F1
#
_entry.id   AF-A0AAE4MED0-F1
#
_cell.length_a   1.000
_cell.length_b   1.000
_cell.length_c   1.000
_cell.angle_alpha   90.00
_cell.angle_beta   90.00
_cell.angle_gamma   90.00
#
_symmetry.space_group_name_H-M   'P 1'
#
loop_
_entity.id
_entity.type
_entity.pdbx_description
1 polymer ?
#
loop_
_entity_poly.entity_id
_entity_poly.type
_entity_poly.pdbx_seq_one_letter_code
_entity_poly.pdbx_strand_id
1 'polypeptide(L)'
;MIFIGFGYIFHCPHCGEATYLALGTGREYSVQNVFYGNSPDPPLIKDFTTRRAYQNALEYLNQGGVPETSLPGSYGHKIYYCPNCRTLKVHFYFGIITGGKTWHPVYKCELCKTQLDLAPGQRPGDDPEKFKLVGENNEVLRIHCSKCGKVYFAPESGSTSKMCWD
;
A
#
# COMPACT_ATOMS: atom_id res chain seq x y z
N MET A 1 -12.53 15.91 12.73
CA MET A 1 -12.77 14.65 13.49
C MET A 1 -11.45 13.94 13.43
N ILE A 2 -10.69 13.88 14.53
CA ILE A 2 -9.28 13.46 14.44
C ILE A 2 -9.19 11.98 14.04
N PHE A 3 -8.61 11.70 12.87
CA PHE A 3 -8.33 10.33 12.43
C PHE A 3 -6.91 9.97 12.86
N ILE A 4 -6.77 8.96 13.72
CA ILE A 4 -5.47 8.41 14.11
C ILE A 4 -5.07 7.39 13.05
N GLY A 5 -4.21 7.80 12.13
CA GLY A 5 -3.68 6.95 11.08
C GLY A 5 -2.36 6.27 11.44
N PHE A 6 -2.07 5.19 10.72
CA PHE A 6 -0.77 4.55 10.71
C PHE A 6 -0.04 4.95 9.43
N GLY A 7 1.25 5.26 9.52
CA GLY A 7 2.06 5.58 8.38
C GLY A 7 3.54 5.52 8.70
N TYR A 8 4.34 5.76 7.68
CA TYR A 8 5.79 5.77 7.78
C TYR A 8 6.35 7.09 7.30
N ILE A 9 7.39 7.56 7.99
CA ILE A 9 8.17 8.73 7.59
C ILE A 9 9.57 8.24 7.21
N PHE A 10 10.01 8.57 6.00
CA PHE A 10 11.35 8.26 5.49
C PHE A 10 12.13 9.55 5.26
N HIS A 11 13.29 9.68 5.90
CA HIS A 11 14.16 10.83 5.69
C HIS A 11 15.26 10.54 4.68
N CYS A 12 15.47 11.44 3.72
CA CYS A 12 16.62 11.37 2.84
C CYS A 12 17.90 11.71 3.63
N PRO A 13 18.91 10.82 3.69
CA PRO A 13 20.14 11.08 4.44
C PRO A 13 21.00 12.19 3.82
N HIS A 14 20.74 12.54 2.55
CA HIS A 14 21.53 13.54 1.83
C HIS A 14 21.01 14.97 1.98
N CYS A 15 19.70 15.16 2.11
CA CYS A 15 19.09 16.50 2.16
C CYS A 15 18.03 16.68 3.25
N GLY A 16 17.79 15.67 4.09
CA GLY A 16 16.84 15.68 5.19
C GLY A 16 15.36 15.59 4.80
N GLU A 17 15.05 15.57 3.49
CA GLU A 17 13.67 15.56 3.00
C GLU A 17 12.88 14.38 3.55
N ALA A 18 11.72 14.67 4.15
CA ALA A 18 10.82 13.66 4.69
C ALA A 18 9.78 13.24 3.65
N THR A 19 9.68 11.94 3.37
CA THR A 19 8.59 11.35 2.59
C THR A 19 7.65 10.65 3.54
N TYR A 20 6.38 11.05 3.53
CA TYR A 20 5.34 10.44 4.34
C TYR A 20 4.49 9.46 3.52
N LEU A 21 4.27 8.27 4.06
CA LEU A 21 3.35 7.26 3.51
C LEU A 21 2.23 6.97 4.50
N ALA A 22 1.02 7.43 4.20
CA ALA A 22 -0.18 7.13 4.98
C ALA A 22 -0.72 5.75 4.60
N LEU A 23 -0.82 4.83 5.55
CA LEU A 23 -1.34 3.47 5.36
C LEU A 23 -2.76 3.27 5.92
N GLY A 24 -3.46 4.36 6.21
CA GLY A 24 -4.88 4.33 6.61
C GLY A 24 -5.12 4.89 8.00
N THR A 25 -6.39 4.87 8.40
CA THR A 25 -6.96 5.67 9.50
C THR A 25 -7.10 4.93 10.83
N GLY A 26 -6.34 3.83 11.03
CA GLY A 26 -6.35 3.06 12.28
C GLY A 26 -7.68 2.36 12.59
N ARG A 27 -8.61 2.31 11.63
CA ARG A 27 -9.88 1.56 11.72
C ARG A 27 -9.79 0.32 10.85
N GLU A 28 -10.28 -0.80 11.36
CA GLU A 28 -10.53 -1.99 10.53
C GLU A 28 -11.61 -1.65 9.51
N TYR A 29 -11.37 -1.97 8.25
CA TYR A 29 -12.42 -1.83 7.24
C TYR A 29 -13.34 -3.05 7.34
N SER A 30 -14.65 -2.84 7.39
CA SER A 30 -15.61 -3.95 7.24
C SER A 30 -15.56 -4.49 5.81
N VAL A 31 -15.47 -5.81 5.66
CA VAL A 31 -15.57 -6.50 4.35
C VAL A 31 -16.83 -6.06 3.62
N GLN A 32 -17.96 -5.96 4.34
CA GLN A 32 -19.23 -5.51 3.78
C GLN A 32 -19.09 -4.14 3.11
N ASN A 33 -18.58 -3.16 3.86
CA ASN A 33 -18.48 -1.78 3.37
C ASN A 33 -17.45 -1.66 2.23
N VAL A 34 -16.34 -2.41 2.32
CA VAL A 34 -15.27 -2.38 1.32
C VAL A 34 -15.78 -2.92 -0.01
N PHE A 35 -16.32 -4.14 -0.03
CA PHE A 35 -16.55 -4.86 -1.28
C PHE A 35 -18.00 -4.81 -1.79
N TYR A 36 -18.97 -4.62 -0.91
CA TYR A 36 -20.39 -4.73 -1.24
C TYR A 36 -21.17 -3.42 -1.03
N GLY A 37 -20.68 -2.55 -0.14
CA GLY A 37 -21.39 -1.33 0.26
C GLY A 37 -22.59 -1.62 1.16
N ASN A 38 -23.33 -0.57 1.52
CA ASN A 38 -24.61 -0.65 2.22
C ASN A 38 -25.55 0.34 1.56
N SER A 39 -26.56 -0.14 0.82
CA SER A 39 -27.50 0.73 0.10
C SER A 39 -27.99 1.88 1.00
N PRO A 40 -27.88 3.15 0.57
CA PRO A 40 -27.57 3.61 -0.79
C PRO A 40 -26.08 3.72 -1.15
N ASP A 41 -25.17 3.45 -0.21
CA ASP A 41 -23.73 3.66 -0.37
C ASP A 41 -23.07 2.54 -1.20
N PRO A 42 -22.29 2.88 -2.25
CA PRO A 42 -21.56 1.90 -3.03
C PRO A 42 -20.38 1.29 -2.24
N PRO A 43 -19.76 0.21 -2.76
CA PRO A 43 -18.54 -0.35 -2.20
C PRO A 43 -17.40 0.68 -2.10
N LEU A 44 -16.75 0.76 -0.93
CA LEU A 44 -15.64 1.69 -0.69
C LEU A 44 -14.39 1.38 -1.53
N ILE A 45 -14.24 0.15 -2.06
CA ILE A 45 -13.14 -0.15 -3.01
C ILE A 45 -13.12 0.81 -4.20
N LYS A 46 -14.27 1.38 -4.58
CA LYS A 46 -14.36 2.39 -5.64
C LYS A 46 -13.49 3.61 -5.35
N ASP A 47 -13.41 4.02 -4.09
CA ASP A 47 -12.70 5.24 -3.66
C ASP A 47 -11.24 4.95 -3.29
N PHE A 48 -10.92 3.69 -2.98
CA PHE A 48 -9.57 3.29 -2.57
C PHE A 48 -8.68 2.77 -3.72
N THR A 49 -9.24 2.53 -4.90
CA THR A 49 -8.49 1.99 -6.03
C THR A 49 -8.74 2.75 -7.34
N THR A 50 -8.03 2.35 -8.40
CA THR A 50 -8.25 2.90 -9.74
C THR A 50 -9.60 2.41 -10.29
N ARG A 51 -10.21 3.20 -11.18
CA ARG A 51 -11.45 2.81 -11.87
C ARG A 51 -11.35 1.42 -12.52
N ARG A 52 -10.21 1.10 -13.13
CA ARG A 52 -9.97 -0.21 -13.76
C ARG A 52 -9.96 -1.35 -12.74
N ALA A 53 -9.23 -1.19 -11.65
CA ALA A 53 -9.18 -2.19 -10.59
C ALA A 53 -10.57 -2.39 -9.95
N TYR A 54 -11.33 -1.32 -9.76
CA TYR A 54 -12.71 -1.40 -9.29
C TYR A 54 -13.62 -2.18 -10.26
N GLN A 55 -13.57 -1.88 -11.56
CA GLN A 55 -14.36 -2.57 -12.56
C GLN A 55 -14.05 -4.07 -12.63
N ASN A 56 -12.76 -4.43 -12.62
CA ASN A 56 -12.34 -5.83 -12.57
C ASN A 56 -12.82 -6.50 -11.28
N ALA A 57 -12.75 -5.82 -10.14
CA ALA A 57 -13.22 -6.36 -8.88
C ALA A 57 -14.72 -6.70 -8.92
N LEU A 58 -15.54 -5.79 -9.45
CA LEU A 58 -16.97 -6.05 -9.64
C LEU A 58 -17.23 -7.24 -10.56
N GLU A 59 -16.46 -7.39 -11.64
CA GLU A 59 -16.58 -8.53 -12.54
C GLU A 59 -16.32 -9.85 -11.82
N TYR A 60 -15.24 -9.94 -11.04
CA TYR A 60 -14.94 -11.14 -10.26
C TYR A 60 -16.00 -11.44 -9.18
N LEU A 61 -16.51 -10.42 -8.50
CA LEU A 61 -17.59 -10.58 -7.50
C LEU A 61 -18.90 -11.05 -8.16
N ASN A 62 -19.27 -10.48 -9.31
CA ASN A 62 -20.47 -10.86 -10.05
C ASN A 62 -20.40 -12.29 -10.61
N GLN A 63 -19.19 -12.82 -10.82
CA GLN A 63 -18.96 -14.22 -11.20
C GLN A 63 -19.00 -15.19 -10.00
N GLY A 64 -19.42 -14.73 -8.82
CA GLY A 64 -19.48 -15.54 -7.60
C GLY A 64 -18.15 -15.58 -6.83
N GLY A 65 -17.20 -14.70 -7.15
CA GLY A 65 -15.96 -14.55 -6.39
C GLY A 65 -16.22 -13.98 -5.00
N VAL A 66 -15.35 -14.34 -4.05
CA VAL A 66 -15.42 -13.86 -2.66
C VAL A 66 -14.14 -13.09 -2.29
N PRO A 67 -14.21 -11.98 -1.53
CA PRO A 67 -13.03 -11.31 -1.03
C PRO A 67 -12.15 -12.26 -0.20
N GLU A 68 -10.84 -12.16 -0.37
CA GLU A 68 -9.88 -12.88 0.46
C GLU A 68 -9.89 -12.28 1.88
N THR A 69 -10.34 -13.06 2.86
CA THR A 69 -10.49 -12.64 4.27
C THR A 69 -9.89 -13.63 5.27
N SER A 70 -9.25 -14.69 4.77
CA SER A 70 -8.73 -15.81 5.58
C SER A 70 -7.52 -15.46 6.43
N LEU A 71 -6.84 -14.34 6.16
CA LEU A 71 -5.64 -13.91 6.87
C LEU A 71 -5.75 -12.45 7.32
N PRO A 72 -5.28 -12.10 8.52
CA PRO A 72 -5.11 -10.70 8.91
C PRO A 72 -4.29 -9.94 7.86
N GLY A 73 -4.77 -8.77 7.43
CA GLY A 73 -4.08 -7.96 6.40
C GLY A 73 -4.27 -8.44 4.94
N SER A 74 -5.28 -9.27 4.68
CA SER A 74 -5.68 -9.69 3.33
C SER A 74 -6.29 -8.57 2.46
N TYR A 75 -6.64 -7.44 3.06
CA TYR A 75 -6.94 -6.18 2.36
C TYR A 75 -6.55 -4.98 3.21
N GLY A 76 -6.37 -3.83 2.56
CA GLY A 76 -5.99 -2.57 3.20
C GLY A 76 -4.91 -1.82 2.42
N HIS A 77 -4.55 -0.62 2.87
CA HIS A 77 -3.49 0.15 2.23
C HIS A 77 -2.13 -0.51 2.47
N LYS A 78 -1.39 -0.75 1.38
CA LYS A 78 -0.02 -1.29 1.41
C LYS A 78 0.92 -0.40 0.61
N ILE A 79 2.21 -0.51 0.91
CA ILE A 79 3.26 0.17 0.15
C ILE A 79 3.55 -0.62 -1.12
N TYR A 80 3.59 0.11 -2.22
CA TYR A 80 4.01 -0.36 -3.53
C TYR A 80 5.28 0.39 -3.96
N TYR A 81 6.13 -0.28 -4.70
CA TYR A 81 7.40 0.23 -5.17
C TYR A 81 7.43 0.21 -6.71
N CYS A 82 7.89 1.30 -7.31
CA CYS A 82 8.17 1.33 -8.74
C CYS A 82 9.61 0.90 -9.00
N PRO A 83 9.87 -0.24 -9.65
CA PRO A 83 11.25 -0.70 -9.90
C PRO A 83 12.04 0.21 -10.84
N ASN A 84 11.35 0.93 -11.73
CA ASN A 84 11.97 1.82 -12.70
C ASN A 84 12.24 3.23 -12.11
N CYS A 85 11.21 3.89 -11.56
CA CYS A 85 11.35 5.22 -10.97
C CYS A 85 11.95 5.23 -9.56
N ARG A 86 12.00 4.06 -8.90
CA ARG A 86 12.49 3.90 -7.53
C ARG A 86 11.71 4.74 -6.51
N THR A 87 10.41 4.86 -6.70
CA THR A 87 9.50 5.64 -5.84
C THR A 87 8.53 4.73 -5.10
N LEU A 88 8.19 5.10 -3.86
CA LEU A 88 7.13 4.44 -3.10
C LEU A 88 5.77 5.09 -3.37
N LYS A 89 4.73 4.28 -3.35
CA LYS A 89 3.33 4.67 -3.47
C LYS A 89 2.50 3.88 -2.47
N VAL A 90 1.36 4.42 -2.05
CA VAL A 90 0.38 3.66 -1.27
C VAL A 90 -0.82 3.37 -2.17
N HIS A 91 -1.22 2.10 -2.22
CA HIS A 91 -2.45 1.68 -2.87
C HIS A 91 -3.20 0.66 -2.02
N PHE A 92 -4.49 0.54 -2.24
CA PHE A 92 -5.34 -0.42 -1.54
C PHE A 92 -5.13 -1.84 -2.08
N TYR A 93 -4.52 -2.70 -1.29
CA TYR A 93 -4.39 -4.13 -1.56
C TYR A 93 -5.69 -4.86 -1.23
N PHE A 94 -6.05 -5.85 -2.04
CA PHE A 94 -7.11 -6.81 -1.76
C PHE A 94 -7.01 -8.01 -2.71
N GLY A 95 -7.56 -9.16 -2.33
CA GLY A 95 -7.70 -10.33 -3.18
C GLY A 95 -9.17 -10.70 -3.39
N ILE A 96 -9.51 -11.27 -4.55
CA ILE A 96 -10.82 -11.91 -4.79
C ILE A 96 -10.58 -13.33 -5.27
N ILE A 97 -11.15 -14.30 -4.55
CA ILE A 97 -11.03 -15.74 -4.81
C ILE A 97 -12.15 -16.16 -5.76
N THR A 98 -11.81 -16.71 -6.92
CA THR A 98 -12.74 -17.31 -7.88
C THR A 98 -12.15 -18.62 -8.41
N GLY A 99 -12.94 -19.70 -8.41
CA GLY A 99 -12.49 -21.00 -8.93
C GLY A 99 -11.17 -21.51 -8.33
N GLY A 100 -10.91 -21.24 -7.04
CA GLY A 100 -9.68 -21.62 -6.36
C GLY A 100 -8.45 -20.78 -6.67
N LYS A 101 -8.59 -19.67 -7.42
CA LYS A 101 -7.51 -18.72 -7.73
C LYS A 101 -7.82 -17.35 -7.12
N THR A 102 -6.80 -16.68 -6.60
CA THR A 102 -6.93 -15.30 -6.10
C THR A 102 -6.48 -14.31 -7.17
N TRP A 103 -7.37 -13.40 -7.55
CA TRP A 103 -7.03 -12.23 -8.34
C TRP A 103 -6.65 -11.06 -7.43
N HIS A 104 -5.63 -10.30 -7.83
CA HIS A 104 -5.15 -9.10 -7.14
C HIS A 104 -5.16 -7.89 -8.08
N PRO A 105 -5.41 -6.67 -7.57
CA PRO A 105 -5.32 -5.46 -8.37
C PRO A 105 -3.87 -5.21 -8.81
N VAL A 106 -3.71 -4.78 -10.06
CA VAL A 106 -2.41 -4.38 -10.62
C VAL A 106 -2.36 -2.86 -10.71
N TYR A 107 -1.35 -2.26 -10.07
CA TYR A 107 -1.10 -0.83 -10.10
C TYR A 107 0.05 -0.49 -11.04
N LYS A 108 -0.02 0.69 -11.67
CA LYS A 108 1.02 1.20 -12.57
C LYS A 108 1.56 2.52 -12.06
N CYS A 109 2.87 2.71 -12.20
CA CYS A 109 3.50 3.98 -11.90
C CYS A 109 2.92 5.09 -12.78
N GLU A 110 2.55 6.20 -12.18
CA GLU A 110 1.98 7.36 -12.88
C GLU A 110 2.97 7.98 -13.87
N LEU A 111 4.28 7.90 -13.56
CA LEU A 111 5.35 8.49 -14.34
C LEU A 111 5.78 7.59 -15.51
N CYS A 112 6.24 6.36 -15.23
CA CYS A 112 6.84 5.50 -16.25
C CYS A 112 5.93 4.36 -16.74
N LYS A 113 4.71 4.24 -16.19
CA LYS A 113 3.71 3.20 -16.50
C LYS A 113 4.13 1.76 -16.21
N THR A 114 5.33 1.52 -15.68
CA THR A 114 5.78 0.22 -15.18
C THR A 114 4.84 -0.26 -14.07
N GLN A 115 4.57 -1.56 -14.02
CA GLN A 115 3.83 -2.18 -12.93
C GLN A 115 4.53 -1.90 -11.60
N LEU A 116 3.76 -1.64 -10.56
CA LEU A 116 4.28 -1.49 -9.22
C LEU A 116 4.35 -2.86 -8.56
N ASP A 117 5.45 -3.10 -7.87
CA ASP A 117 5.65 -4.29 -7.06
C ASP A 117 5.12 -4.01 -5.66
N LEU A 118 4.48 -5.00 -5.03
CA LEU A 118 4.16 -4.90 -3.62
C LEU A 118 5.49 -4.85 -2.85
N ALA A 119 5.60 -3.98 -1.85
CA ALA A 119 6.72 -4.01 -0.91
C ALA A 119 6.24 -4.78 0.34
N PRO A 120 6.38 -6.12 0.38
CA PRO A 120 5.67 -6.94 1.34
C PRO A 120 6.25 -6.89 2.75
N GLY A 121 7.45 -6.36 2.94
CA GLY A 121 8.20 -6.62 4.17
C GLY A 121 8.89 -5.41 4.78
N GLN A 122 9.01 -5.49 6.10
CA GLN A 122 9.99 -4.78 6.90
C GLN A 122 11.01 -5.80 7.39
N ARG A 123 12.30 -5.47 7.27
CA ARG A 123 13.37 -6.16 8.00
C ARG A 123 13.90 -5.25 9.10
N PRO A 124 14.33 -5.77 10.26
CA PRO A 124 15.12 -4.99 11.20
C PRO A 124 16.30 -4.32 10.48
N GLY A 125 16.55 -3.06 10.79
CA GLY A 125 17.75 -2.35 10.38
C GLY A 125 18.97 -2.88 11.13
N ASP A 126 20.13 -2.31 10.83
CA ASP A 126 21.34 -2.60 11.65
C ASP A 126 21.18 -1.97 13.05
N ASP A 127 20.31 -0.96 13.14
CA ASP A 127 19.68 -0.44 14.35
C ASP A 127 18.32 -1.13 14.61
N PRO A 128 18.12 -1.76 15.78
CA PRO A 128 16.89 -2.51 16.12
C PRO A 128 15.64 -1.63 16.26
N GLU A 129 15.78 -0.31 16.44
CA GLU A 129 14.64 0.62 16.45
C GLU A 129 14.17 1.02 15.04
N LYS A 130 14.85 0.51 14.02
CA LYS A 130 14.64 0.91 12.64
C LYS A 130 14.32 -0.30 11.77
N PHE A 131 13.67 -0.06 10.64
CA PHE A 131 13.40 -1.10 9.65
C PHE A 131 13.84 -0.69 8.25
N LYS A 132 14.17 -1.69 7.43
CA LYS A 132 14.45 -1.59 6.00
C LYS A 132 13.23 -2.12 5.25
N LEU A 133 12.74 -1.36 4.26
CA LEU A 133 11.71 -1.87 3.35
C LEU A 133 12.34 -2.86 2.37
N VAL A 134 11.68 -4.00 2.20
CA VAL A 134 12.11 -5.04 1.28
C VAL A 134 11.07 -5.38 0.24
N GLY A 135 11.55 -5.74 -0.95
CA GLY A 135 10.74 -6.30 -2.03
C GLY A 135 10.38 -7.76 -1.79
N GLU A 136 9.70 -8.37 -2.76
CA GLU A 136 9.23 -9.76 -2.69
C GLU A 136 10.36 -10.78 -2.55
N ASN A 137 11.53 -10.53 -3.14
CA ASN A 137 12.70 -11.41 -2.98
C ASN A 137 13.57 -11.04 -1.77
N ASN A 138 13.01 -10.25 -0.84
CA ASN A 138 13.70 -9.84 0.38
C ASN A 138 14.91 -8.91 0.15
N GLU A 139 15.00 -8.32 -1.04
CA GLU A 139 16.01 -7.31 -1.36
C GLU A 139 15.66 -5.95 -0.73
N VAL A 140 16.65 -5.25 -0.19
CA VAL A 140 16.42 -3.90 0.36
C VAL A 140 16.13 -2.93 -0.77
N LEU A 141 14.98 -2.28 -0.68
CA LEU A 141 14.55 -1.34 -1.72
C LEU A 141 15.42 -0.09 -1.72
N ARG A 142 15.77 0.37 -2.92
CA ARG A 142 16.49 1.62 -3.16
C ARG A 142 15.50 2.67 -3.63
N ILE A 143 15.42 3.80 -2.92
CA ILE A 143 14.46 4.87 -3.16
C ILE A 143 15.16 6.09 -3.73
N HIS A 144 14.53 6.73 -4.70
CA HIS A 144 14.92 8.02 -5.25
C HIS A 144 14.31 9.17 -4.44
N CYS A 145 15.14 10.10 -3.95
CA CYS A 145 14.66 11.33 -3.31
C CYS A 145 14.11 12.31 -4.36
N SER A 146 12.85 12.72 -4.21
CA SER A 146 12.20 13.69 -5.10
C SER A 146 12.88 15.07 -5.10
N LYS A 147 13.55 15.46 -4.01
CA LYS A 147 14.17 16.78 -3.85
C LYS A 147 15.60 16.87 -4.39
N CYS A 148 16.47 15.92 -4.03
CA CYS A 148 17.89 15.97 -4.40
C CYS A 148 18.30 14.98 -5.50
N GLY A 149 17.38 14.13 -5.95
CA GLY A 149 17.62 13.14 -7.01
C GLY A 149 18.53 11.97 -6.62
N LYS A 150 19.04 11.93 -5.37
CA LYS A 150 19.91 10.85 -4.90
C LYS A 150 19.10 9.60 -4.61
N VAL A 151 19.69 8.46 -4.94
CA VAL A 151 19.15 7.14 -4.59
C VAL A 151 19.81 6.68 -3.29
N TYR A 152 18.98 6.30 -2.32
CA TYR A 152 19.41 5.80 -1.03
C TYR A 152 18.62 4.52 -0.69
N PHE A 153 19.12 3.70 0.22
CA PHE A 153 18.31 2.61 0.73
C PHE A 153 17.15 3.20 1.50
N ALA A 154 15.93 2.67 1.30
CA ALA A 154 14.79 3.01 2.13
C ALA A 154 15.24 2.99 3.60
N PRO A 155 15.27 4.14 4.27
CA PRO A 155 15.98 4.25 5.52
C PRO A 155 15.29 3.33 6.50
N GLU A 156 16.11 2.61 7.25
CA GLU A 156 16.19 2.76 8.69
C GLU A 156 15.27 3.88 9.23
N SER A 157 13.96 3.66 9.26
CA SER A 157 13.01 4.68 9.69
C SER A 157 13.00 4.74 11.20
N GLY A 158 13.30 5.91 11.75
CA GLY A 158 12.92 6.23 13.12
C GLY A 158 11.40 6.33 13.22
N SER A 159 10.82 5.44 14.02
CA SER A 159 9.43 5.44 14.49
C SER A 159 8.31 5.20 13.45
N THR A 160 7.51 4.17 13.71
CA THR A 160 6.08 4.18 13.36
C THR A 160 5.41 5.30 14.15
N SER A 161 5.14 6.45 13.51
CA SER A 161 4.42 7.52 14.18
C SER A 161 2.92 7.26 14.07
N LYS A 162 2.21 7.17 15.20
CA LYS A 162 0.74 7.37 15.21
C LYS A 162 0.51 8.82 14.83
N MET A 163 -0.09 9.07 13.68
CA MET A 163 -0.33 10.44 13.21
C MET A 163 -1.81 10.76 13.30
N CYS A 164 -2.11 11.87 13.97
CA CYS A 164 -3.44 12.46 14.04
C CYS A 164 -3.63 13.40 12.83
N TRP A 165 -4.72 13.25 12.09
CA TRP A 165 -5.14 14.15 11.01
C TRP A 165 -6.47 14.81 11.38
N ASP A 166 -6.64 16.11 11.12
CA ASP A 166 -7.86 16.87 11.44
C ASP A 166 -9.04 16.67 10.48
#